data_AF-A0A3P7NR08-F1
#
_entry.id   AF-A0A3P7NR08-F1
#
_cell.length_a   1.000
_cell.length_b   1.000
_cell.length_c   1.000
_cell.angle_alpha   90.00
_cell.angle_beta   90.00
_cell.angle_gamma   90.00
#
_symmetry.space_group_name_H-M   'P 1'
#
loop_
_entity.id
_entity.type
_entity.pdbx_description
1 polymer ?
#
loop_
_entity_poly.entity_id
_entity_poly.type
_entity_poly.pdbx_seq_one_letter_code
_entity_poly.pdbx_strand_id
1 'polypeptide(L)'
;MLSPDFVLRRLINPLSRFGVGDPARAISRCPGLFAAAIMREQGEDSRLDAALKTLSMLLSRKDLATLIKNCPEALTRSPDELVEIYTYLTETMGLASSSEVHSASHHPHEMRHSTRILISTCSAWRLPLDQVVARHTLLLLANQWPPKFSDSKATSRDKIVSQLLSCPPARFSHWLQSCGLEEELKGEEAELATDPRTVQTYFSADDVKIFETICSNLTSTNSVDATVPSEDFADSDVEDNEDEECDCASPSR
;
A
#
# COMPACT_ATOMS: atom_id res chain seq x y z
N MET A 1 8.97 -21.80 -26.48
CA MET A 1 10.10 -21.10 -25.82
C MET A 1 9.85 -19.61 -25.88
N LEU A 2 10.17 -18.86 -24.83
CA LEU A 2 10.14 -17.39 -24.87
C LEU A 2 11.20 -16.91 -25.87
N SER A 3 10.80 -16.14 -26.89
CA SER A 3 11.74 -15.57 -27.85
C SER A 3 12.66 -14.57 -27.13
N PRO A 4 13.97 -14.55 -27.41
CA PRO A 4 14.87 -13.50 -26.91
C PRO A 4 14.36 -12.08 -27.21
N ASP A 5 13.72 -11.90 -28.37
CA ASP A 5 13.12 -10.62 -28.76
C ASP A 5 11.97 -10.20 -27.84
N PHE A 6 11.19 -11.17 -27.34
CA PHE A 6 10.13 -10.89 -26.38
C PHE A 6 10.74 -10.33 -25.09
N VAL A 7 11.78 -10.97 -24.56
CA VAL A 7 12.44 -10.52 -23.32
C VAL A 7 13.01 -9.12 -23.47
N LEU A 8 13.67 -8.84 -24.60
CA LEU A 8 14.22 -7.52 -24.86
C LEU A 8 13.12 -6.45 -24.98
N ARG A 9 12.11 -6.68 -25.82
CA ARG A 9 11.10 -5.66 -26.14
C ARG A 9 10.04 -5.49 -25.07
N ARG A 10 9.66 -6.55 -24.36
CA ARG A 10 8.53 -6.55 -23.43
C ARG A 10 8.93 -6.52 -21.96
N LEU A 11 10.21 -6.74 -21.62
CA LEU A 11 10.68 -6.67 -20.24
C LEU A 11 11.84 -5.69 -20.08
N ILE A 12 12.96 -5.91 -20.79
CA ILE A 12 14.19 -5.14 -20.58
C ILE A 12 14.03 -3.69 -21.05
N ASN A 13 13.48 -3.45 -22.24
CA ASN A 13 13.33 -2.11 -22.79
C ASN A 13 12.36 -1.25 -21.96
N PRO A 14 11.16 -1.73 -21.56
CA PRO A 14 10.28 -0.99 -20.66
C PRO A 14 10.98 -0.62 -19.35
N LEU A 15 11.59 -1.58 -18.65
CA LEU A 15 12.27 -1.32 -17.38
C LEU A 15 13.41 -0.30 -17.55
N SER A 16 14.25 -0.45 -18.59
CA SER A 16 15.34 0.49 -18.89
C SER A 16 14.81 1.90 -19.16
N ARG A 17 13.73 2.03 -19.93
CA ARG A 17 13.10 3.32 -20.26
C ARG A 17 12.69 4.09 -19.01
N PHE A 18 12.19 3.39 -17.99
CA PHE A 18 11.80 4.00 -16.72
C PHE A 18 12.97 4.15 -15.71
N GLY A 19 14.21 3.92 -16.14
CA GLY A 19 15.42 4.19 -15.35
C GLY A 19 15.87 3.05 -14.45
N VAL A 20 15.39 1.82 -14.68
CA VAL A 20 15.89 0.63 -13.98
C VAL A 20 17.26 0.27 -14.55
N GLY A 21 18.32 0.49 -13.75
CA GLY A 21 19.70 0.27 -14.20
C GLY A 21 20.09 -1.19 -14.41
N ASP A 22 19.42 -2.13 -13.74
CA ASP A 22 19.64 -3.58 -13.90
C ASP A 22 18.29 -4.32 -14.06
N PRO A 23 17.69 -4.28 -15.26
CA PRO A 23 16.42 -4.96 -15.54
C PRO A 23 16.50 -6.47 -15.35
N ALA A 24 17.65 -7.09 -15.65
CA ALA A 24 17.84 -8.53 -15.55
C ALA A 24 17.70 -9.00 -14.10
N ARG A 25 18.21 -8.23 -13.14
CA ARG A 25 18.04 -8.51 -11.71
C ARG A 25 16.61 -8.34 -11.22
N ALA A 26 15.86 -7.38 -11.77
CA ALA A 26 14.43 -7.25 -11.43
C ALA A 26 13.64 -8.47 -11.93
N ILE A 27 13.90 -8.91 -13.16
CA ILE A 27 13.28 -10.09 -13.78
C ILE A 27 13.63 -11.37 -13.02
N SER A 28 14.90 -11.55 -12.62
CA SER A 28 15.31 -12.76 -11.89
C SER A 28 14.71 -12.83 -10.49
N ARG A 29 14.43 -11.69 -9.85
CA ARG A 29 13.78 -11.63 -8.54
C ARG A 29 12.26 -11.79 -8.61
N CYS A 30 11.63 -11.38 -9.71
CA CYS A 30 10.19 -11.53 -9.91
C CYS A 30 9.89 -12.14 -11.30
N PRO A 31 9.85 -13.47 -11.41
CA PRO A 31 9.41 -14.14 -12.63
C PRO A 31 7.96 -13.81 -13.03
N GLY A 32 7.14 -13.32 -12.10
CA GLY A 32 5.78 -12.84 -12.38
C GLY A 32 5.73 -11.70 -13.41
N LEU A 33 6.83 -10.98 -13.63
CA LEU A 33 6.93 -9.96 -14.68
C LEU A 33 6.68 -10.53 -16.08
N PHE A 34 7.00 -11.80 -16.33
CA PHE A 34 6.67 -12.44 -17.61
C PHE A 34 5.16 -12.49 -17.84
N ALA A 35 4.39 -12.82 -16.80
CA ALA A 35 2.93 -12.81 -16.89
C ALA A 35 2.42 -11.38 -17.09
N ALA A 36 2.92 -10.42 -16.32
CA ALA A 36 2.52 -9.01 -16.44
C ALA A 36 2.85 -8.40 -17.82
N ALA A 37 3.92 -8.85 -18.48
CA ALA A 37 4.30 -8.42 -19.82
C ALA A 37 3.39 -9.01 -20.93
N ILE A 38 2.64 -10.08 -20.64
CA ILE A 38 1.72 -10.73 -21.57
C ILE A 38 0.27 -10.29 -21.32
N MET A 39 -0.11 -10.15 -20.04
CA MET A 39 -1.45 -9.72 -19.64
C MET A 39 -1.72 -8.31 -20.17
N ARG A 40 -2.89 -8.13 -20.78
CA ARG A 40 -3.35 -6.85 -21.28
C ARG A 40 -4.17 -6.16 -20.20
N GLU A 41 -3.96 -4.86 -20.04
CA GLU A 41 -4.87 -3.99 -19.31
C GLU A 41 -5.81 -3.28 -20.30
N GLN A 42 -6.80 -2.53 -19.81
CA GLN A 42 -7.70 -1.77 -20.68
C GLN A 42 -6.90 -0.88 -21.65
N GLY A 43 -6.92 -1.22 -22.94
CA GLY A 43 -6.09 -0.60 -23.98
C GLY A 43 -5.14 -1.60 -24.68
N GLU A 44 -4.09 -1.08 -25.33
CA GLU A 44 -3.05 -1.90 -25.98
C GLU A 44 -1.80 -2.14 -25.12
N ASP A 45 -1.71 -1.54 -23.93
CA ASP A 45 -0.55 -1.72 -23.06
C ASP A 45 -0.56 -3.09 -22.36
N SER A 46 0.63 -3.62 -22.10
CA SER A 46 0.78 -4.74 -21.16
C SER A 46 0.55 -4.25 -19.72
N ARG A 47 0.18 -5.14 -18.80
CA ARG A 47 0.08 -4.81 -17.37
C ARG A 47 1.38 -4.21 -16.84
N LEU A 48 2.51 -4.74 -17.27
CA LEU A 48 3.83 -4.19 -16.91
C LEU A 48 3.99 -2.74 -17.38
N ASP A 49 3.66 -2.44 -18.65
CA ASP A 49 3.75 -1.08 -19.19
C ASP A 49 2.78 -0.13 -18.49
N ALA A 50 1.56 -0.57 -18.23
CA ALA A 50 0.53 0.20 -17.53
C ALA A 50 0.98 0.51 -16.09
N ALA A 51 1.46 -0.49 -15.34
CA ALA A 51 1.98 -0.33 -13.99
C ALA A 51 3.18 0.65 -13.94
N LEU A 52 4.11 0.55 -14.89
CA LEU A 52 5.24 1.48 -15.01
C LEU A 52 4.79 2.92 -15.26
N LYS A 53 3.83 3.12 -16.17
CA LYS A 53 3.24 4.43 -16.45
C LYS A 53 2.56 5.00 -15.21
N THR A 54 1.69 4.22 -14.55
CA THR A 54 1.00 4.63 -13.32
C THR A 54 1.98 5.04 -12.23
N LEU A 55 2.95 4.18 -11.90
CA LEU A 55 3.92 4.50 -10.87
C LEU A 55 4.82 5.70 -11.25
N SER A 56 5.07 5.94 -12.54
CA SER A 56 5.83 7.13 -12.97
C SER A 56 5.07 8.45 -12.82
N MET A 57 3.73 8.41 -12.76
CA MET A 57 2.92 9.57 -12.44
C MET A 57 2.86 9.84 -10.93
N LEU A 58 2.96 8.78 -10.12
CA LEU A 58 2.85 8.85 -8.66
C LEU A 58 4.20 9.10 -7.97
N LEU A 59 5.30 8.60 -8.53
CA LEU A 59 6.63 8.63 -7.91
C LEU A 59 7.64 9.42 -8.73
N SER A 60 8.59 10.05 -8.04
CA SER A 60 9.77 10.59 -8.69
C SER A 60 10.54 9.49 -9.43
N ARG A 61 11.27 9.85 -10.51
CA ARG A 61 12.07 8.87 -11.28
C ARG A 61 13.06 8.09 -10.40
N LYS A 62 13.62 8.74 -9.38
CA LYS A 62 14.55 8.12 -8.42
C LYS A 62 13.83 7.12 -7.50
N ASP A 63 12.65 7.50 -6.99
CA ASP A 63 11.85 6.64 -6.13
C ASP A 63 11.30 5.45 -6.90
N LEU A 64 10.85 5.64 -8.14
CA LEU A 64 10.42 4.55 -9.03
C LEU A 64 11.53 3.54 -9.29
N ALA A 65 12.72 4.00 -9.66
CA ALA A 65 13.86 3.10 -9.90
C ALA A 65 14.26 2.34 -8.63
N THR A 66 14.20 3.00 -7.47
CA THR A 66 14.48 2.39 -6.16
C THR A 66 13.41 1.36 -5.79
N LEU A 67 12.14 1.68 -6.02
CA LEU A 67 11.01 0.78 -5.81
C LEU A 67 11.18 -0.49 -6.63
N ILE A 68 11.40 -0.38 -7.95
CA ILE A 68 11.51 -1.55 -8.83
C ILE A 68 12.74 -2.41 -8.48
N LYS A 69 13.84 -1.78 -8.07
CA LYS A 69 15.03 -2.50 -7.58
C LYS A 69 14.72 -3.34 -6.34
N ASN A 70 13.90 -2.80 -5.44
CA ASN A 70 13.60 -3.44 -4.16
C ASN A 70 12.43 -4.41 -4.23
N CYS A 71 11.33 -4.00 -4.86
CA CYS A 71 10.03 -4.65 -4.89
C CYS A 71 9.48 -4.71 -6.33
N PRO A 72 10.13 -5.46 -7.25
CA PRO A 72 9.66 -5.61 -8.63
C PRO A 72 8.24 -6.19 -8.73
N GLU A 73 7.75 -6.88 -7.68
CA GLU A 73 6.39 -7.41 -7.56
C GLU A 73 5.31 -6.31 -7.65
N ALA A 74 5.65 -5.04 -7.38
CA ALA A 74 4.72 -3.93 -7.62
C ALA A 74 4.24 -3.91 -9.08
N LEU A 75 5.09 -4.27 -10.03
CA LEU A 75 4.78 -4.21 -11.46
C LEU A 75 3.88 -5.34 -11.97
N THR A 76 3.48 -6.28 -11.10
CA THR A 76 2.53 -7.34 -11.46
C THR A 76 1.08 -7.01 -11.12
N ARG A 77 0.83 -5.83 -10.53
CA ARG A 77 -0.49 -5.33 -10.12
C ARG A 77 -1.19 -4.53 -11.21
N SER A 78 -2.50 -4.36 -11.08
CA SER A 78 -3.26 -3.48 -11.95
C SER A 78 -2.97 -2.00 -11.62
N PRO A 79 -3.20 -1.08 -12.58
CA PRO A 79 -3.09 0.36 -12.34
C PRO A 79 -3.91 0.85 -11.14
N ASP A 80 -5.16 0.40 -11.02
CA ASP A 80 -6.09 0.84 -9.96
C ASP A 80 -5.58 0.41 -8.58
N GLU A 81 -5.14 -0.85 -8.44
CA GLU A 81 -4.56 -1.36 -7.20
C GLU A 81 -3.31 -0.57 -6.80
N LEU A 82 -2.48 -0.15 -7.77
CA LEU A 82 -1.28 0.65 -7.49
C LEU A 82 -1.61 2.06 -6.99
N VAL A 83 -2.67 2.68 -7.51
CA VAL A 83 -3.16 3.97 -7.02
C VAL A 83 -3.69 3.82 -5.60
N GLU A 84 -4.51 2.81 -5.32
CA GLU A 84 -5.04 2.55 -3.99
C GLU A 84 -3.93 2.30 -2.96
N ILE A 85 -2.95 1.45 -3.30
CA ILE A 85 -1.78 1.21 -2.44
C ILE A 85 -1.03 2.51 -2.22
N TYR A 86 -0.71 3.26 -3.28
CA TYR A 86 0.01 4.52 -3.16
C TYR A 86 -0.69 5.48 -2.20
N THR A 87 -1.99 5.73 -2.42
CA THR A 87 -2.82 6.62 -1.61
C THR A 87 -2.84 6.17 -0.15
N TYR A 88 -3.01 4.87 0.13
CA TYR A 88 -2.96 4.39 1.51
C TYR A 88 -1.58 4.61 2.15
N LEU A 89 -0.50 4.34 1.41
CA LEU A 89 0.87 4.49 1.90
C LEU A 89 1.22 5.96 2.20
N THR A 90 0.80 6.91 1.38
CA THR A 90 1.11 8.33 1.59
C THR A 90 0.16 9.00 2.57
N GLU A 91 -1.16 8.83 2.39
CA GLU A 91 -2.17 9.59 3.14
C GLU A 91 -2.50 8.95 4.49
N THR A 92 -2.50 7.61 4.58
CA THR A 92 -2.86 6.91 5.83
C THR A 92 -1.64 6.48 6.63
N MET A 93 -0.63 5.90 5.97
CA MET A 93 0.61 5.50 6.64
C MET A 93 1.62 6.65 6.79
N GLY A 94 1.47 7.75 6.08
CA GLY A 94 2.37 8.91 6.18
C GLY A 94 3.79 8.63 5.67
N LEU A 95 3.94 7.74 4.68
CA LEU A 95 5.22 7.49 4.01
C LEU A 95 5.60 8.69 3.14
N ALA A 96 6.90 8.97 3.05
CA ALA A 96 7.43 10.12 2.31
C ALA A 96 8.25 9.70 1.09
N SER A 97 8.25 10.54 0.07
CA SER A 97 9.20 10.49 -1.02
C SER A 97 10.62 10.80 -0.54
N SER A 98 11.62 10.40 -1.34
CA SER A 98 13.01 10.76 -1.04
C SER A 98 13.18 12.28 -0.97
N SER A 99 12.57 13.04 -1.88
CA SER A 99 12.68 14.49 -1.93
C SER A 99 12.17 15.17 -0.67
N GLU A 100 11.04 14.72 -0.14
CA GLU A 100 10.46 15.29 1.09
C GLU A 100 11.38 15.04 2.28
N VAL A 101 11.89 13.81 2.44
CA VAL A 101 12.83 13.51 3.54
C VAL A 101 14.09 14.37 3.46
N HIS A 102 14.58 14.70 2.26
CA HIS A 102 15.74 15.59 2.09
C HIS A 102 15.38 17.07 2.31
N SER A 103 14.16 17.53 2.02
CA SER A 103 13.74 18.90 2.34
C SER A 103 13.47 19.09 3.84
N ALA A 104 13.13 18.02 4.56
CA ALA A 104 12.92 18.00 6.01
C ALA A 104 14.11 18.52 6.82
N SER A 105 15.34 18.33 6.32
CA SER A 105 16.54 18.85 6.99
C SER A 105 16.62 20.38 6.96
N HIS A 106 15.92 21.01 6.00
CA HIS A 106 15.85 22.46 5.86
C HIS A 106 14.57 23.04 6.50
N HIS A 107 13.46 22.30 6.48
CA HIS A 107 12.16 22.74 7.03
C HIS A 107 11.53 21.65 7.93
N PRO A 108 12.05 21.43 9.14
CA PRO A 108 11.64 20.31 10.00
C PRO A 108 10.18 20.39 10.47
N HIS A 109 9.59 21.59 10.48
CA HIS A 109 8.20 21.81 10.88
C HIS A 109 7.18 21.29 9.86
N GLU A 110 7.53 21.29 8.57
CA GLU A 110 6.64 20.86 7.48
C GLU A 110 6.43 19.34 7.48
N MET A 111 7.35 18.58 8.07
CA MET A 111 7.28 17.11 8.14
C MET A 111 6.90 16.56 9.50
N ARG A 112 6.28 17.36 10.38
CA ARG A 112 5.85 16.91 11.72
C ARG A 112 4.88 15.72 11.69
N HIS A 113 4.11 15.58 10.61
CA HIS A 113 3.15 14.49 10.43
C HIS A 113 3.70 13.34 9.59
N SER A 114 4.91 13.46 9.03
CA SER A 114 5.52 12.40 8.24
C SER A 114 6.29 11.42 9.12
N THR A 115 6.18 10.14 8.79
CA THR A 115 6.93 9.07 9.44
C THR A 115 8.41 9.07 9.06
N ARG A 116 8.80 9.82 8.01
CA ARG A 116 10.12 9.80 7.35
C ARG A 116 10.53 8.44 6.80
N ILE A 117 9.62 7.46 6.79
CA ILE A 117 9.82 6.15 6.15
C ILE A 117 9.68 6.38 4.64
N LEU A 118 10.62 5.84 3.86
CA LEU A 118 10.62 6.07 2.42
C LEU A 118 9.60 5.17 1.71
N ILE A 119 8.74 5.78 0.90
CA ILE A 119 7.76 5.04 0.10
C ILE A 119 8.44 4.07 -0.88
N SER A 120 9.61 4.42 -1.42
CA SER A 120 10.33 3.62 -2.42
C SER A 120 11.10 2.41 -1.85
N THR A 121 11.24 2.31 -0.53
CA THR A 121 11.92 1.19 0.15
C THR A 121 10.97 0.32 0.96
N CYS A 122 9.73 0.78 1.18
CA CYS A 122 8.74 0.07 1.95
C CYS A 122 8.37 -1.28 1.31
N SER A 123 8.34 -2.36 2.09
CA SER A 123 7.93 -3.67 1.57
C SER A 123 6.42 -3.83 1.41
N ALA A 124 5.61 -2.84 1.81
CA ALA A 124 4.16 -2.87 1.61
C ALA A 124 3.79 -3.11 0.13
N TRP A 125 4.59 -2.59 -0.80
CA TRP A 125 4.47 -2.84 -2.23
C TRP A 125 4.56 -4.31 -2.66
N ARG A 126 4.97 -5.23 -1.78
CA ARG A 126 4.97 -6.67 -2.07
C ARG A 126 3.71 -7.36 -1.59
N LEU A 127 2.92 -6.72 -0.72
CA LEU A 127 1.79 -7.34 -0.04
C LEU A 127 0.46 -6.87 -0.63
N PRO A 128 -0.60 -7.70 -0.58
CA PRO A 128 -1.97 -7.23 -0.81
C PRO A 128 -2.34 -6.07 0.11
N LEU A 129 -3.13 -5.10 -0.37
CA LEU A 129 -3.45 -3.88 0.37
C LEU A 129 -4.18 -4.18 1.69
N ASP A 130 -5.14 -5.10 1.67
CA ASP A 130 -5.85 -5.61 2.84
C ASP A 130 -4.90 -6.15 3.92
N GLN A 131 -3.84 -6.85 3.53
CA GLN A 131 -2.82 -7.31 4.46
C GLN A 131 -2.02 -6.13 5.05
N VAL A 132 -1.68 -5.14 4.22
CA VAL A 132 -1.00 -3.92 4.68
C VAL A 132 -1.87 -3.17 5.68
N VAL A 133 -3.16 -3.01 5.39
CA VAL A 133 -4.16 -2.38 6.26
C VAL A 133 -4.22 -3.12 7.59
N ALA A 134 -4.41 -4.45 7.57
CA ALA A 134 -4.49 -5.26 8.78
C ALA A 134 -3.26 -5.07 9.68
N ARG A 135 -2.05 -5.18 9.10
CA ARG A 135 -0.80 -5.05 9.85
C ARG A 135 -0.59 -3.62 10.35
N HIS A 136 -0.90 -2.62 9.54
CA HIS A 136 -0.81 -1.22 9.96
C HIS A 136 -1.78 -0.91 11.11
N THR A 137 -3.03 -1.38 11.06
CA THR A 137 -4.00 -1.22 12.14
C THR A 137 -3.53 -1.88 13.43
N LEU A 138 -2.97 -3.09 13.37
CA LEU A 138 -2.39 -3.74 14.56
C LEU A 138 -1.22 -2.93 15.15
N LEU A 139 -0.39 -2.30 14.32
CA LEU A 139 0.67 -1.41 14.78
C LEU A 139 0.12 -0.14 15.44
N LEU A 140 -0.95 0.46 14.91
CA LEU A 140 -1.64 1.59 15.51
C LEU A 140 -2.26 1.22 16.86
N LEU A 141 -2.94 0.07 16.96
CA LEU A 141 -3.54 -0.43 18.20
C LEU A 141 -2.49 -0.71 19.28
N ALA A 142 -1.30 -1.15 18.88
CA ALA A 142 -0.18 -1.31 19.81
C ALA A 142 0.56 0.01 20.12
N ASN A 143 0.16 1.13 19.52
CA ASN A 143 0.85 2.43 19.60
C ASN A 143 2.32 2.36 19.15
N GLN A 144 2.60 1.55 18.13
CA GLN A 144 3.92 1.29 17.55
C GLN A 144 4.07 1.87 16.14
N TRP A 145 3.14 2.75 15.71
CA TRP A 145 3.23 3.48 14.44
C TRP A 145 3.20 5.01 14.65
N PRO A 146 4.11 5.78 14.02
CA PRO A 146 5.32 5.29 13.36
C PRO A 146 6.26 4.64 14.39
N PRO A 147 7.04 3.62 14.01
CA PRO A 147 7.85 2.96 15.00
C PRO A 147 8.94 3.92 15.50
N LYS A 148 9.07 3.98 16.83
CA LYS A 148 10.07 4.79 17.52
C LYS A 148 11.39 4.05 17.43
N PHE A 149 12.28 4.52 16.58
CA PHE A 149 13.59 3.92 16.42
C PHE A 149 14.64 4.82 17.02
N SER A 150 15.56 4.19 17.74
CA SER A 150 16.76 4.85 18.18
C SER A 150 17.81 4.91 17.09
N ASP A 151 18.54 6.02 17.06
CA ASP A 151 19.66 6.22 16.12
C ASP A 151 20.82 5.25 16.37
N SER A 152 20.76 4.47 17.46
CA SER A 152 21.80 3.52 17.90
C SER A 152 21.74 2.15 17.20
N LYS A 153 20.65 1.81 16.50
CA LYS A 153 20.51 0.49 15.85
C LYS A 153 21.12 0.45 14.45
N ALA A 154 21.92 -0.58 14.18
CA ALA A 154 22.52 -0.88 12.86
C ALA A 154 21.49 -1.19 11.75
N THR A 155 20.18 -1.22 12.05
CA THR A 155 19.12 -1.60 11.13
C THR A 155 18.25 -0.38 10.82
N SER A 156 18.11 -0.02 9.55
CA SER A 156 17.31 1.14 9.13
C SER A 156 15.82 0.99 9.48
N ARG A 157 15.15 2.12 9.75
CA ARG A 157 13.71 2.22 10.02
C ARG A 157 12.88 1.48 8.96
N ASP A 158 13.18 1.75 7.69
CA ASP A 158 12.52 1.12 6.53
C ASP A 158 12.61 -0.41 6.56
N LYS A 159 13.77 -0.95 6.96
CA LYS A 159 13.98 -2.40 7.02
C LYS A 159 13.15 -3.02 8.14
N ILE A 160 12.99 -2.35 9.27
CA ILE A 160 12.19 -2.87 10.38
C ILE A 160 10.69 -2.82 10.06
N VAL A 161 10.21 -1.70 9.54
CA VAL A 161 8.82 -1.57 9.02
C VAL A 161 8.54 -2.67 8.01
N SER A 162 9.49 -2.90 7.10
CA SER A 162 9.37 -3.97 6.12
C SER A 162 9.23 -5.35 6.76
N GLN A 163 9.96 -5.64 7.84
CA GLN A 163 9.83 -6.91 8.56
C GLN A 163 8.49 -7.01 9.28
N LEU A 164 8.01 -5.95 9.93
CA LEU A 164 6.70 -5.95 10.62
C LEU A 164 5.54 -6.23 9.67
N LEU A 165 5.57 -5.62 8.48
CA LEU A 165 4.51 -5.80 7.48
C LEU A 165 4.56 -7.18 6.82
N SER A 166 5.76 -7.70 6.53
CA SER A 166 5.90 -8.94 5.72
C SER A 166 6.15 -10.21 6.53
N CYS A 167 6.35 -10.13 7.84
CA CYS A 167 6.63 -11.32 8.64
C CYS A 167 5.41 -12.25 8.76
N PRO A 168 5.64 -13.57 8.87
CA PRO A 168 4.58 -14.52 9.20
C PRO A 168 3.83 -14.10 10.48
N PRO A 169 2.51 -14.34 10.58
CA PRO A 169 1.71 -13.97 11.77
C PRO A 169 2.33 -14.38 13.10
N ALA A 170 2.89 -15.60 13.17
CA ALA A 170 3.56 -16.13 14.37
C ALA A 170 4.79 -15.33 14.83
N ARG A 171 5.40 -14.53 13.95
CA ARG A 171 6.59 -13.71 14.23
C ARG A 171 6.26 -12.24 14.47
N PHE A 172 5.00 -11.83 14.27
CA PHE A 172 4.60 -10.43 14.35
C PHE A 172 4.88 -9.84 15.73
N SER A 173 4.38 -10.47 16.78
CA SER A 173 4.54 -9.97 18.16
C SER A 173 5.99 -9.98 18.63
N HIS A 174 6.78 -10.96 18.20
CA HIS A 174 8.22 -10.97 18.44
C HIS A 174 8.91 -9.75 17.80
N TRP A 175 8.60 -9.48 16.52
CA TRP A 175 9.14 -8.30 15.85
C TRP A 175 8.68 -7.02 16.52
N LEU A 176 7.39 -6.92 16.89
CA LEU A 176 6.82 -5.77 17.56
C LEU A 176 7.56 -5.44 18.87
N GLN A 177 7.82 -6.45 19.70
CA GLN A 177 8.58 -6.31 20.94
C GLN A 177 10.04 -5.91 20.67
N SER A 178 10.67 -6.49 19.65
CA SER A 178 12.05 -6.15 19.26
C SER A 178 12.20 -4.70 18.78
N CYS A 179 11.11 -4.07 18.34
CA CYS A 179 11.08 -2.68 17.89
C CYS A 179 10.94 -1.67 19.04
N GLY A 180 10.43 -2.08 20.21
CA GLY A 180 9.99 -1.16 21.26
C GLY A 180 10.63 -1.29 22.64
N LEU A 181 11.50 -2.27 22.92
CA LEU A 181 11.88 -2.61 24.31
C LEU A 181 13.35 -2.44 24.72
N GLU A 182 14.29 -2.12 23.83
CA GLU A 182 15.70 -2.09 24.23
C GLU A 182 16.19 -0.77 24.83
N GLU A 183 15.48 0.35 24.63
CA GLU A 183 15.96 1.66 25.08
C GLU A 183 15.32 2.17 26.38
N GLU A 184 14.05 1.84 26.66
CA GLU A 184 13.42 2.22 27.93
C GLU A 184 14.03 1.49 29.15
N LEU A 185 14.84 0.45 28.93
CA LEU A 185 15.47 -0.34 29.99
C LEU A 185 16.93 0.01 30.29
N LYS A 186 17.53 0.97 29.56
CA LYS A 186 18.91 1.43 29.82
C LYS A 186 19.00 2.69 30.66
N GLY A 187 17.88 3.32 30.99
CA GLY A 187 17.82 4.44 31.94
C GLY A 187 17.03 4.06 33.18
N GLU A 188 17.70 4.01 34.32
CA GLU A 188 17.16 4.11 35.69
C GLU A 188 16.66 2.85 36.46
N GLU A 189 16.53 1.64 35.89
CA GLU A 189 16.06 0.46 36.67
C GLU A 189 16.85 -0.84 36.50
N ALA A 190 18.16 -0.77 36.28
CA ALA A 190 18.98 -1.98 36.04
C ALA A 190 19.30 -2.81 37.31
N GLU A 191 18.87 -2.42 38.52
CA GLU A 191 19.29 -3.12 39.75
C GLU A 191 18.20 -3.89 40.53
N LEU A 192 16.93 -3.95 40.09
CA LEU A 192 15.87 -4.54 40.94
C LEU A 192 14.89 -5.53 40.29
N ALA A 193 15.12 -6.04 39.09
CA ALA A 193 14.19 -6.99 38.46
C ALA A 193 14.63 -8.45 38.57
N THR A 194 14.50 -9.05 39.77
CA THR A 194 14.29 -10.51 39.91
C THR A 194 12.81 -10.83 39.67
N ASP A 195 12.41 -10.90 38.40
CA ASP A 195 11.27 -11.69 37.94
C ASP A 195 11.39 -11.83 36.40
N PRO A 196 11.07 -12.99 35.79
CA PRO A 196 11.06 -13.09 34.34
C PRO A 196 9.84 -12.30 33.87
N ARG A 197 10.02 -10.99 33.66
CA ARG A 197 9.00 -10.03 33.20
C ARG A 197 8.23 -10.68 32.07
N THR A 198 6.99 -11.05 32.35
CA THR A 198 6.03 -11.63 31.42
C THR A 198 6.02 -10.77 30.18
N VAL A 199 6.56 -11.32 29.10
CA VAL A 199 6.54 -10.74 27.77
C VAL A 199 5.08 -10.49 27.43
N GLN A 200 4.62 -9.24 27.52
CA GLN A 200 3.25 -8.89 27.17
C GLN A 200 3.13 -9.07 25.66
N THR A 201 2.62 -10.23 25.25
CA THR A 201 2.33 -10.53 23.85
C THR A 201 1.12 -9.71 23.45
N TYR A 202 1.35 -8.64 22.69
CA TYR A 202 0.30 -7.73 22.22
C TYR A 202 -0.77 -8.48 21.40
N PHE A 203 -0.35 -9.45 20.59
CA PHE A 203 -1.24 -10.25 19.76
C PHE A 203 -0.73 -11.70 19.70
N SER A 204 -1.64 -12.67 19.65
CA SER A 204 -1.30 -14.05 19.28
C SER A 204 -1.15 -14.19 17.77
N ALA A 205 -0.60 -15.32 17.31
CA ALA A 205 -0.53 -15.62 15.88
C ALA A 205 -1.92 -15.70 15.23
N ASP A 206 -2.92 -16.14 16.00
CA ASP A 206 -4.28 -16.30 15.50
C ASP A 206 -5.04 -14.96 15.46
N ASP A 207 -4.79 -14.06 16.42
CA ASP A 207 -5.33 -12.69 16.35
C ASP A 207 -4.91 -12.00 15.05
N VAL A 208 -3.63 -12.11 14.68
CA VAL A 208 -3.09 -11.52 13.45
C VAL A 208 -3.76 -12.13 12.21
N LYS A 209 -3.91 -13.47 12.16
CA LYS A 209 -4.57 -14.15 11.02
C LYS A 209 -6.05 -13.77 10.91
N ILE A 210 -6.76 -13.71 12.03
CA ILE A 210 -8.18 -13.33 12.07
C ILE A 210 -8.31 -11.90 11.53
N PHE A 211 -7.44 -10.99 11.97
CA PHE A 211 -7.47 -9.61 11.50
C PHE A 211 -7.17 -9.48 10.01
N GLU A 212 -6.14 -10.18 9.51
CA GLU A 212 -5.86 -10.27 8.07
C GLU A 212 -7.08 -10.79 7.29
N THR A 213 -7.71 -11.86 7.77
CA THR A 213 -8.90 -12.47 7.15
C THR A 213 -10.09 -11.51 7.11
N ILE A 214 -10.33 -10.77 8.19
CA ILE A 214 -11.40 -9.76 8.25
C ILE A 214 -11.15 -8.69 7.18
N CYS A 215 -9.94 -8.14 7.10
CA CYS A 215 -9.59 -7.13 6.11
C CYS A 215 -9.73 -7.64 4.67
N SER A 216 -9.31 -8.87 4.38
CA SER A 216 -9.47 -9.48 3.05
C SER A 216 -10.94 -9.63 2.62
N ASN A 217 -11.83 -9.92 3.57
CA ASN A 217 -13.25 -10.11 3.29
C ASN A 217 -14.00 -8.78 3.09
N LEU A 218 -13.60 -7.72 3.78
CA LEU A 218 -14.22 -6.40 3.66
C LEU A 218 -13.97 -5.73 2.31
N THR A 219 -12.82 -6.00 1.68
CA THR A 219 -12.52 -5.50 0.33
C THR A 219 -13.21 -6.31 -0.76
N SER A 220 -13.43 -7.61 -0.53
CA SER A 220 -14.10 -8.51 -1.49
C SER A 220 -15.59 -8.19 -1.70
N THR A 221 -16.28 -7.58 -0.72
CA THR A 221 -17.71 -7.25 -0.84
C THR A 221 -18.01 -6.06 -1.74
N ASN A 222 -17.01 -5.25 -2.11
CA ASN A 222 -17.19 -4.15 -3.08
C ASN A 222 -17.30 -4.65 -4.54
N SER A 223 -17.11 -5.95 -4.77
CA SER A 223 -17.19 -6.61 -6.08
C SER A 223 -18.55 -7.28 -6.35
N VAL A 224 -19.51 -7.23 -5.42
CA VAL A 224 -20.84 -7.82 -5.65
C VAL A 224 -21.71 -6.80 -6.38
N ASP A 225 -21.86 -7.04 -7.68
CA ASP A 225 -22.79 -6.39 -8.60
C ASP A 225 -24.16 -6.23 -7.93
N ALA A 226 -24.49 -5.02 -7.50
CA ALA A 226 -25.80 -4.70 -6.95
C ALA A 226 -26.79 -4.44 -8.10
N THR A 227 -27.05 -5.48 -8.90
CA THR A 227 -28.28 -5.53 -9.70
C THR A 227 -29.40 -5.95 -8.76
N VAL A 228 -29.99 -5.00 -8.05
CA VAL A 228 -31.25 -5.24 -7.34
C VAL A 228 -32.37 -5.16 -8.38
N PRO A 229 -33.15 -6.23 -8.62
CA PRO A 229 -34.36 -6.12 -9.41
C PRO A 229 -35.38 -5.32 -8.59
N SER A 230 -35.77 -4.16 -9.10
CA SER A 230 -36.86 -3.35 -8.53
C SER A 230 -38.19 -4.05 -8.82
N GLU A 231 -38.63 -4.91 -7.91
CA GLU A 231 -40.03 -5.33 -7.82
C GLU A 231 -40.74 -4.41 -6.83
N ASP A 232 -41.36 -3.34 -7.33
CA ASP A 232 -42.41 -2.62 -6.59
C ASP A 232 -43.75 -3.00 -7.20
N PHE A 233 -44.47 -3.84 -6.46
CA PHE A 233 -45.88 -4.13 -6.64
C PHE A 233 -46.71 -3.09 -5.88
N ALA A 234 -47.80 -2.65 -6.53
CA ALA A 234 -49.06 -2.17 -5.97
C ALA A 234 -49.03 -0.74 -5.36
N ASP A 235 -50.06 0.10 -5.45
CA ASP A 235 -51.37 0.08 -6.10
C ASP A 235 -51.86 1.55 -6.14
N SER A 236 -52.95 1.78 -6.86
CA SER A 236 -53.70 3.03 -7.07
C SER A 236 -53.74 4.08 -5.94
N ASP A 237 -53.80 5.36 -6.34
CA ASP A 237 -54.99 6.18 -6.08
C ASP A 237 -55.14 7.27 -7.16
N VAL A 238 -56.32 7.27 -7.78
CA VAL A 238 -56.83 8.22 -8.78
C VAL A 238 -57.86 9.09 -8.09
N GLU A 239 -57.64 10.41 -8.03
CA GLU A 239 -58.65 11.50 -8.06
C GLU A 239 -57.90 12.76 -8.55
N ASP A 240 -57.97 13.19 -9.81
CA ASP A 240 -59.05 13.79 -10.62
C ASP A 240 -59.21 15.32 -10.44
N ASN A 241 -59.18 16.02 -11.59
CA ASN A 241 -59.60 17.41 -11.87
C ASN A 241 -58.78 18.56 -11.25
N GLU A 242 -58.48 19.68 -11.91
CA GLU A 242 -59.12 20.35 -13.05
C GLU A 242 -58.16 21.41 -13.62
N ASP A 243 -58.45 21.82 -14.85
CA ASP A 243 -57.73 22.74 -15.74
C ASP A 243 -57.37 24.12 -15.15
N GLU A 244 -56.24 24.70 -15.56
CA GLU A 244 -56.23 26.10 -16.00
C GLU A 244 -55.06 26.41 -16.95
N GLU A 245 -55.45 26.78 -18.16
CA GLU A 245 -54.65 27.28 -19.28
C GLU A 245 -54.26 28.75 -19.03
N CYS A 246 -52.97 29.10 -19.17
CA CYS A 246 -52.61 30.47 -19.57
C CYS A 246 -51.21 30.57 -20.19
N ASP A 247 -51.22 30.91 -21.48
CA ASP A 247 -50.14 31.42 -22.31
C ASP A 247 -49.33 32.54 -21.63
N CYS A 248 -48.01 32.55 -21.82
CA CYS A 248 -47.36 33.55 -22.68
C CYS A 248 -45.83 33.49 -22.68
N ALA A 249 -45.31 33.75 -23.89
CA ALA A 249 -44.05 34.41 -24.22
C ALA A 249 -42.75 33.58 -24.22
N SER A 250 -42.45 33.13 -25.44
CA SER A 250 -41.13 32.83 -26.01
C SER A 250 -40.13 34.01 -25.98
N PRO A 251 -38.84 33.75 -26.29
CA PRO A 251 -37.68 34.43 -25.72
C PRO A 251 -37.17 35.61 -26.57
N SER A 252 -36.23 36.39 -26.03
CA SER A 252 -35.42 37.31 -26.83
C SER A 252 -34.01 37.48 -26.26
N ARG A 253 -33.06 37.00 -27.06
CA ARG A 253 -31.63 37.34 -27.20
C ARG A 253 -30.63 36.98 -26.10
#